data_AF-A0A6P2WDY0-F1
#
_entry.id   AF-A0A6P2WDY0-F1
#
_cell.length_a   1.000
_cell.length_b   1.000
_cell.length_c   1.000
_cell.angle_alpha   90.00
_cell.angle_beta   90.00
_cell.angle_gamma   90.00
#
_symmetry.space_group_name_H-M   'P 1'
#
loop_
_entity.id
_entity.type
_entity.pdbx_description
1 polymer ?
#
loop_
_entity_poly.entity_id
_entity_poly.type
_entity_poly.pdbx_seq_one_letter_code
_entity_poly.pdbx_strand_id
1 'polypeptide(L)'
;MTNPFQAARDFLSRRRNAYCRTFLTPFGSEVLADLAKFCRAHETTFHTDPRAHAVAEGRREVFLRIQKHLQLTDDQLWALYGSSAPTLKVNND
;
A
#
# COMPACT_ATOMS: atom_id res chain seq x y z
N MET A 1 17.33 24.65 3.90
CA MET A 1 16.05 24.42 3.19
C MET A 1 16.12 23.02 2.62
N THR A 2 15.33 22.07 3.14
CA THR A 2 15.42 20.66 2.72
C THR A 2 14.89 20.53 1.30
N ASN A 3 15.64 19.87 0.42
CA ASN A 3 15.20 19.56 -0.93
C ASN A 3 13.84 18.82 -0.89
N PRO A 4 12.80 19.27 -1.61
CA PRO A 4 11.48 18.63 -1.64
C PRO A 4 11.53 17.13 -1.95
N PHE A 5 12.45 16.69 -2.81
CA PHE A 5 12.65 15.27 -3.13
C PHE A 5 13.16 14.47 -1.93
N GLN A 6 14.10 15.04 -1.17
CA GLN A 6 14.63 14.42 0.04
C GLN A 6 13.53 14.31 1.10
N ALA A 7 12.76 15.38 1.30
CA ALA A 7 11.63 15.38 2.24
C ALA A 7 10.58 14.31 1.90
N ALA A 8 10.30 14.09 0.61
CA ALA A 8 9.38 13.05 0.16
C ALA A 8 9.92 11.63 0.40
N ARG A 9 11.23 11.39 0.17
CA ARG A 9 11.87 10.09 0.49
C ARG A 9 11.85 9.83 1.99
N ASP A 10 12.20 10.82 2.81
CA ASP A 10 12.19 10.72 4.27
C ASP A 10 10.79 10.43 4.80
N PHE A 11 9.77 11.05 4.21
CA PHE A 11 8.37 10.80 4.55
C PHE A 11 7.96 9.35 4.25
N LEU A 12 8.33 8.82 3.07
CA LEU A 12 8.03 7.45 2.69
C LEU A 12 8.74 6.43 3.58
N SER A 13 10.02 6.66 3.86
CA SER A 13 10.82 5.83 4.76
C SER A 13 10.22 5.80 6.17
N ARG A 14 9.83 6.97 6.70
CA ARG A 14 9.15 7.06 8.01
C ARG A 14 7.84 6.29 8.02
N ARG A 15 7.03 6.41 6.96
CA ARG A 15 5.77 5.68 6.84
C ARG A 15 6.01 4.17 6.85
N ARG A 16 6.96 3.68 6.04
CA ARG A 16 7.32 2.25 6.03
C ARG A 16 7.76 1.78 7.41
N ASN A 17 8.66 2.52 8.06
CA ASN A 17 9.11 2.22 9.41
C ASN A 17 7.95 2.14 10.41
N ALA A 18 6.95 3.02 10.32
CA ALA A 18 5.77 2.95 11.17
C ALA A 18 4.98 1.65 10.95
N TYR A 19 4.70 1.26 9.71
CA TYR A 19 4.04 -0.02 9.42
C TYR A 19 4.84 -1.21 9.97
N CYS A 20 6.15 -1.25 9.73
CA CYS A 20 7.01 -2.33 10.21
C CYS A 20 7.01 -2.40 11.75
N ARG A 21 7.16 -1.26 12.44
CA ARG A 21 7.18 -1.22 13.91
C ARG A 21 5.84 -1.60 14.53
N THR A 22 4.72 -1.36 13.84
CA THR A 22 3.39 -1.78 14.31
C THR A 22 3.16 -3.28 14.09
N PHE A 23 3.38 -3.78 12.87
CA PHE A 23 2.90 -5.10 12.48
C PHE A 23 3.94 -6.22 12.60
N LEU A 24 5.25 -5.92 12.62
CA LEU A 24 6.30 -6.92 12.86
C LEU A 24 6.51 -7.14 14.37
N THR A 25 5.40 -7.38 15.06
CA THR A 25 5.33 -7.70 16.49
C THR A 25 4.44 -8.93 16.69
N PRO A 26 4.49 -9.63 17.84
CA PRO A 26 3.64 -10.79 18.08
C PRO A 26 2.14 -10.48 17.90
N PHE A 27 1.61 -9.47 18.60
CA PHE A 27 0.22 -9.03 18.43
C PHE A 27 -0.05 -8.41 17.05
N GLY A 28 0.94 -7.76 16.44
CA GLY A 28 0.84 -7.29 15.07
C GLY A 28 0.56 -8.43 14.08
N SER A 29 1.15 -9.60 14.33
CA SER A 29 0.93 -10.80 13.50
C SER A 29 -0.47 -11.38 13.69
N GLU A 30 -1.00 -11.36 14.92
CA GLU A 30 -2.39 -11.75 15.20
C GLU A 30 -3.39 -10.81 14.49
N VAL A 31 -3.17 -9.50 14.56
CA VAL A 31 -3.99 -8.50 13.85
C VAL A 31 -3.89 -8.68 12.34
N LEU A 32 -2.69 -8.96 11.80
CA LEU A 32 -2.53 -9.23 10.37
C LEU A 32 -3.32 -10.47 9.92
N ALA A 33 -3.36 -11.53 10.72
CA ALA A 33 -4.12 -12.74 10.42
C ALA A 33 -5.63 -12.45 10.37
N ASP A 34 -6.14 -11.68 11.34
CA ASP A 34 -7.54 -11.24 11.35
C ASP A 34 -7.87 -10.34 10.14
N LEU A 35 -7.04 -9.33 9.89
CA LEU A 35 -7.23 -8.42 8.75
C LEU A 35 -7.12 -9.13 7.41
N ALA A 36 -6.27 -10.17 7.28
CA ALA A 36 -6.19 -10.96 6.06
C ALA A 36 -7.54 -11.60 5.72
N LYS A 37 -8.26 -12.11 6.73
CA LYS A 37 -9.61 -12.66 6.58
C LYS A 37 -10.65 -11.56 6.32
N PHE A 38 -10.67 -10.52 7.17
CA PHE A 38 -11.64 -9.42 7.05
C PHE A 38 -11.57 -8.70 5.69
N CYS A 39 -10.36 -8.52 5.16
CA CYS A 39 -10.10 -7.85 3.89
C CYS A 39 -10.08 -8.79 2.68
N ARG A 40 -10.38 -10.09 2.85
CA ARG A 40 -10.35 -11.10 1.77
C ARG A 40 -9.01 -11.12 1.01
N ALA A 41 -7.90 -11.08 1.74
CA ALA A 41 -6.56 -10.97 1.18
C ALA A 41 -6.22 -12.09 0.19
N HIS A 42 -6.79 -13.28 0.38
CA HIS A 42 -6.53 -14.50 -0.40
C HIS A 42 -7.79 -15.08 -1.06
N GLU A 43 -8.89 -14.35 -1.05
CA GLU A 43 -10.20 -14.80 -1.56
C GLU A 43 -10.70 -13.84 -2.64
N THR A 44 -11.67 -14.24 -3.45
CA THR A 44 -12.28 -13.31 -4.42
C THR A 44 -13.14 -12.24 -3.71
N THR A 45 -13.07 -11.02 -4.22
CA THR A 45 -13.92 -9.89 -3.81
C THR A 45 -15.13 -9.72 -4.73
N PHE A 46 -15.27 -10.58 -5.74
CA PHE A 46 -16.40 -10.53 -6.65
C PHE A 46 -17.72 -10.68 -5.91
N HIS A 47 -18.68 -9.86 -6.31
CA HIS A 47 -20.05 -9.94 -5.86
C HIS A 47 -20.97 -9.44 -6.99
N THR A 48 -22.17 -10.01 -7.11
CA THR A 48 -23.12 -9.64 -8.16
C THR A 48 -23.65 -8.21 -8.00
N ASP A 49 -23.82 -7.76 -6.76
CA ASP A 49 -24.01 -6.34 -6.43
C ASP A 49 -22.67 -5.56 -6.58
N PRO A 50 -22.59 -4.59 -7.51
CA PRO A 50 -21.40 -3.77 -7.71
C PRO A 50 -20.95 -2.99 -6.48
N ARG A 51 -21.88 -2.57 -5.60
CA ARG A 51 -21.53 -1.80 -4.38
C ARG A 51 -20.82 -2.70 -3.37
N ALA A 52 -21.33 -3.91 -3.18
CA ALA A 52 -20.69 -4.90 -2.32
C ALA A 52 -19.30 -5.28 -2.86
N HIS A 53 -19.15 -5.44 -4.18
CA HIS A 53 -17.84 -5.66 -4.81
C HIS A 53 -16.87 -4.52 -4.53
N ALA A 54 -17.29 -3.27 -4.75
CA ALA A 54 -16.44 -2.09 -4.51
C ALA A 54 -15.99 -1.97 -3.05
N VAL A 55 -16.88 -2.26 -2.08
CA VAL A 55 -16.53 -2.29 -0.66
C VAL A 55 -15.50 -3.38 -0.35
N ALA A 56 -15.67 -4.58 -0.92
CA ALA A 56 -14.73 -5.68 -0.73
C ALA A 56 -13.34 -5.36 -1.31
N GLU A 57 -13.29 -4.76 -2.50
CA GLU A 57 -12.04 -4.29 -3.12
C GLU A 57 -11.36 -3.21 -2.28
N GLY A 58 -12.11 -2.22 -1.79
CA GLY A 58 -11.56 -1.17 -0.92
C GLY A 58 -10.92 -1.74 0.36
N ARG A 59 -11.55 -2.75 0.98
CA ARG A 59 -10.96 -3.43 2.14
C ARG A 59 -9.67 -4.18 1.76
N ARG A 60 -9.68 -4.88 0.62
CA ARG A 60 -8.49 -5.58 0.12
C ARG A 60 -7.34 -4.62 -0.12
N GLU A 61 -7.61 -3.44 -0.67
CA GLU A 61 -6.59 -2.41 -0.90
C GLU A 61 -5.90 -1.99 0.40
N VAL A 62 -6.65 -1.85 1.50
CA VAL A 62 -6.06 -1.54 2.82
C VAL A 62 -5.06 -2.61 3.25
N PHE A 63 -5.42 -3.89 3.12
CA PHE A 63 -4.51 -4.99 3.46
C PHE A 63 -3.28 -5.01 2.53
N LEU A 64 -3.47 -4.85 1.22
CA LEU A 64 -2.38 -4.80 0.25
C LEU A 64 -1.44 -3.62 0.51
N ARG A 65 -1.97 -2.47 0.97
CA ARG A 65 -1.16 -1.32 1.37
C ARG A 65 -0.27 -1.66 2.57
N ILE A 66 -0.80 -2.35 3.58
CA ILE A 66 0.00 -2.80 4.73
C ILE A 66 1.11 -3.74 4.21
N GLN A 67 0.76 -4.77 3.46
CA GLN A 67 1.71 -5.74 2.92
C GLN A 67 2.83 -5.08 2.09
N LYS A 68 2.49 -4.10 1.23
CA LYS A 68 3.50 -3.33 0.48
C LYS A 68 4.56 -2.70 1.37
N HIS A 69 4.17 -2.08 2.49
CA HIS A 69 5.14 -1.45 3.39
C HIS A 69 5.94 -2.46 4.23
N LEU A 70 5.39 -3.66 4.48
CA LEU A 70 6.10 -4.72 5.19
C LEU A 70 7.10 -5.45 4.29
N GLN A 71 6.79 -5.63 3.01
CA GLN A 71 7.55 -6.47 2.08
C GLN A 71 8.55 -5.69 1.23
N LEU A 72 8.26 -4.43 0.88
CA LEU A 72 9.10 -3.63 0.00
C LEU A 72 10.10 -2.78 0.79
N THR A 73 11.26 -2.52 0.19
CA THR A 73 12.26 -1.55 0.68
C THR A 73 11.83 -0.12 0.38
N ASP A 74 12.49 0.85 1.02
CA ASP A 74 12.23 2.28 0.76
C ASP A 74 12.42 2.63 -0.73
N ASP A 75 13.45 2.09 -1.37
CA ASP A 75 13.72 2.32 -2.80
C ASP A 75 12.68 1.66 -3.71
N GLN A 76 12.20 0.46 -3.37
CA GLN A 76 11.12 -0.20 -4.11
C GLN A 76 9.81 0.55 -3.98
N LEU A 77 9.47 1.05 -2.78
CA LEU A 77 8.30 1.90 -2.58
C LEU A 77 8.44 3.23 -3.32
N TRP A 78 9.64 3.82 -3.31
CA TRP A 78 9.93 5.05 -4.04
C TRP A 78 9.74 4.87 -5.54
N ALA A 79 10.26 3.78 -6.11
CA ALA A 79 10.06 3.44 -7.51
C ALA A 79 8.58 3.20 -7.84
N LEU A 80 7.84 2.48 -6.98
CA LEU A 80 6.43 2.19 -7.18
C LEU A 80 5.57 3.46 -7.24
N TYR A 81 5.77 4.39 -6.30
CA TYR A 81 5.00 5.63 -6.27
C TYR A 81 5.53 6.68 -7.27
N GLY A 82 6.84 6.70 -7.54
CA GLY A 82 7.46 7.59 -8.52
C GLY A 82 7.12 7.25 -9.97
N SER A 83 6.96 5.96 -10.29
CA SER A 83 6.58 5.49 -11.64
C SER A 83 5.09 5.66 -11.94
N SER A 84 4.27 5.91 -10.92
CA SER A 84 2.82 6.12 -11.07
C SER A 84 2.46 7.57 -11.40
N ALA A 85 3.43 8.47 -11.56
CA ALA A 85 3.18 9.77 -12.16
C ALA A 85 2.83 9.55 -13.64
N PRO A 86 1.65 9.98 -14.13
CA PRO A 86 1.32 9.83 -15.54
C PRO A 86 2.33 10.62 -16.34
N THR A 87 3.22 9.92 -17.05
CA THR A 87 3.97 10.49 -18.15
C THR A 87 2.92 10.79 -19.22
N LEU A 88 2.39 12.02 -19.20
CA LEU A 88 1.75 12.59 -20.38
C LEU A 88 2.80 12.55 -21.47
N LYS A 89 2.75 11.51 -22.31
CA LYS A 89 3.39 11.55 -23.62
C LYS A 89 2.64 12.64 -24.39
N VAL A 90 3.19 13.84 -24.39
CA VAL A 90 2.86 14.85 -25.39
C VAL A 90 3.41 14.29 -26.69
N ASN A 91 2.56 13.61 -27.43
CA ASN A 91 2.83 13.31 -28.84
C ASN A 91 2.80 14.67 -29.55
N ASN A 92 3.97 15.12 -30.00
CA ASN A 92 4.08 16.20 -30.96
C ASN A 92 4.04 15.54 -32.34
N ASP A 93 2.84 15.50 -32.92
CA ASP A 93 2.65 15.35 -34.36
C ASP A 93 2.55 16.76 -34.98
#